data_AF-K0IHE0-F1
#
_entry.id   AF-K0IHE0-F1
#
_cell.length_a   1.000
_cell.length_b   1.000
_cell.length_c   1.000
_cell.angle_alpha   90.00
_cell.angle_beta   90.00
_cell.angle_gamma   90.00
#
_symmetry.space_group_name_H-M   'P 1'
#
loop_
_entity.id
_entity.type
_entity.pdbx_description
1 polymer ?
#
loop_
_entity_poly.entity_id
_entity_poly.type
_entity_poly.pdbx_seq_one_letter_code
_entity_poly.pdbx_strand_id
1 'polypeptide(L)' 'MAKFLLTIKPFVTTVKEKKLKYCITCANLATQEACFDVGENVTIVEKYCDTCAMKVLR' A
#
# COMPACT_ATOMS: atom_id res chain seq x y z
N MET A 1 -13.50 0.31 12.82
CA MET A 1 -12.76 1.53 12.43
C MET A 1 -12.75 1.57 10.92
N ALA A 2 -13.36 2.59 10.31
CA ALA A 2 -13.31 2.77 8.86
C ALA A 2 -11.95 3.37 8.50
N LYS A 3 -11.28 2.81 7.48
CA LYS A 3 -10.06 3.38 6.91
C LYS A 3 -10.42 4.09 5.61
N PHE A 4 -9.96 5.32 5.44
CA PHE A 4 -10.23 6.12 4.25
C PHE A 4 -8.97 6.18 3.39
N LEU A 5 -9.07 5.75 2.14
CA LEU A 5 -7.94 5.85 1.22
C LEU A 5 -7.66 7.32 0.92
N LEU A 6 -6.48 7.80 1.31
CA LEU A 6 -6.02 9.15 1.00
C LEU A 6 -5.38 9.21 -0.38
N THR A 7 -4.46 8.28 -0.65
CA THR A 7 -3.67 8.27 -1.89
C THR A 7 -3.12 6.88 -2.13
N ILE A 8 -3.00 6.50 -3.40
CA ILE A 8 -2.23 5.34 -3.83
C ILE A 8 -1.25 5.76 -4.91
N LYS A 9 -0.01 5.30 -4.81
CA LYS A 9 1.05 5.66 -5.74
C LYS A 9 1.99 4.49 -6.03
N PRO A 10 2.65 4.48 -7.20
CA PRO A 10 3.68 3.49 -7.50
C PRO A 10 4.76 3.48 -6.43
N PHE A 11 5.04 2.29 -5.90
CA PHE A 11 6.12 2.02 -4.98
C PHE A 11 7.30 1.46 -5.77
N VAL A 12 8.30 2.30 -6.01
CA VAL A 12 9.55 1.85 -6.65
C VAL A 12 10.43 1.25 -5.57
N THR A 13 10.54 -0.08 -5.54
CA THR A 13 11.58 -0.75 -4.75
C THR A 13 12.92 -0.41 -5.37
N THR A 14 13.59 0.62 -4.89
CA THR A 14 14.96 0.90 -5.35
C THR A 14 15.87 -0.23 -4.88
N VAL A 15 16.82 -0.65 -5.72
CA VAL A 15 17.77 -1.75 -5.43
C VAL A 15 18.58 -1.51 -4.14
N LYS A 16 18.60 -0.26 -3.63
CA LYS A 16 19.18 0.12 -2.34
C LYS A 16 18.37 -0.36 -1.13
N GLU A 17 17.06 -0.52 -1.25
CA GLU A 17 16.22 -1.13 -0.23
C GLU A 17 16.39 -2.66 -0.30
N LYS A 18 17.34 -3.19 0.48
CA LYS A 18 17.63 -4.64 0.64
C LYS A 18 16.43 -5.51 1.10
N LYS A 19 15.23 -4.95 1.21
CA LYS A 19 14.03 -5.65 1.67
C LYS A 19 12.92 -5.48 0.65
N LEU A 20 12.72 -6.54 -0.14
CA LEU A 20 11.54 -6.68 -0.97
C LEU A 20 10.30 -6.54 -0.09
N LYS A 21 9.39 -5.66 -0.49
CA LYS A 21 8.11 -5.48 0.19
C LYS A 21 7.06 -6.28 -0.56
N TYR A 22 6.17 -6.91 0.21
CA TYR A 22 5.15 -7.79 -0.29
C TYR A 22 3.77 -7.20 -0.07
N CYS A 23 2.84 -7.57 -0.94
CA CYS A 23 1.44 -7.21 -0.90
C CYS A 23 0.82 -7.79 0.37
N ILE A 24 0.18 -6.93 1.17
CA ILE A 24 -0.47 -7.35 2.41
C ILE A 24 -1.62 -8.35 2.19
N THR A 25 -2.22 -8.35 1.00
CA THR A 25 -3.38 -9.19 0.68
C THR A 25 -3.03 -10.56 0.11
N CYS A 26 -1.97 -10.65 -0.71
CA CYS A 26 -1.68 -11.87 -1.49
C CYS A 26 -0.21 -12.29 -1.44
N ALA A 27 0.62 -11.62 -0.65
CA ALA A 27 2.06 -11.89 -0.51
C ALA A 27 2.89 -11.83 -1.81
N ASN A 28 2.32 -11.42 -2.95
CA ASN A 28 3.08 -11.10 -4.16
C ASN A 28 3.93 -9.84 -3.95
N LEU A 29 4.88 -9.56 -4.86
CA LEU A 29 5.67 -8.33 -4.79
C LEU A 29 4.76 -7.09 -4.76
N ALA A 30 4.98 -6.20 -3.80
CA ALA A 30 4.26 -4.94 -3.77
C ALA A 30 4.89 -3.94 -4.75
N THR A 31 4.04 -3.36 -5.58
CA THR A 31 4.37 -2.36 -6.61
C THR A 31 3.67 -1.03 -6.35
N GLN A 32 2.75 -1.00 -5.38
CA GLN A 32 1.91 0.13 -5.04
C GLN A 32 1.93 0.35 -3.53
N GLU A 33 1.94 1.61 -3.11
CA GLU A 33 1.83 2.02 -1.72
C GLU A 33 0.58 2.89 -1.55
N ALA A 34 -0.31 2.47 -0.65
CA ALA A 34 -1.56 3.13 -0.34
C ALA A 34 -1.49 3.73 1.07
N CYS A 35 -1.82 5.01 1.18
CA CYS A 35 -1.95 5.72 2.43
C CYS A 35 -3.42 5.76 2.83
N PHE A 36 -3.73 5.34 4.05
CA PHE A 36 -5.05 5.41 4.63
C PHE A 36 -5.06 6.32 5.84
N ASP A 37 -6.10 7.12 5.98
CA ASP A 37 -6.47 7.76 7.24
C ASP A 37 -7.32 6.79 8.06
N VAL A 38 -6.95 6.58 9.31
CA VAL A 38 -7.72 5.73 10.25
C VAL A 38 -8.34 6.54 11.38
N GLY A 39 -8.39 7.87 11.25
CA GLY A 39 -8.82 8.79 12.29
C GLY A 39 -7.71 9.14 13.29
N GLU A 40 -8.03 10.06 14.20
CA GLU A 40 -7.16 10.47 15.31
C GLU A 40 -5.78 11.00 14.87
N ASN A 41 -5.70 11.60 13.68
CA ASN A 41 -4.45 12.04 13.04
C ASN A 41 -3.45 10.89 12.77
N VAL A 42 -3.93 9.65 12.70
CA VAL A 42 -3.13 8.48 12.39
C VAL A 42 -3.31 8.11 10.92
N THR A 43 -2.18 7.98 10.22
CA THR A 43 -2.14 7.47 8.86
C THR A 43 -1.40 6.14 8.81
N ILE A 44 -1.95 5.18 8.07
CA ILE A 44 -1.35 3.86 7.85
C ILE A 44 -0.92 3.76 6.39
N VAL A 45 0.26 3.22 6.19
CA VAL A 45 0.81 2.97 4.86
C VAL A 45 0.80 1.46 4.62
N GLU A 46 -0.08 1.00 3.73
CA GLU A 46 -0.18 -0.39 3.32
C GLU A 46 0.41 -0.58 1.92
N LYS A 47 0.98 -1.76 1.67
CA LYS A 47 1.63 -2.08 0.39
C LYS A 47 0.84 -3.14 -0.35
N TYR A 48 0.61 -2.92 -1.63
CA TYR A 48 -0.19 -3.77 -2.49
C TYR A 48 0.53 -4.07 -3.80
N CYS A 49 0.21 -5.20 -4.42
CA CYS A 49 0.48 -5.41 -5.84
C CYS A 49 -0.59 -4.68 -6.68
N ASP A 50 -0.34 -4.47 -7.97
CA ASP A 50 -1.25 -3.77 -8.88
C ASP A 50 -2.68 -4.31 -8.85
N THR A 51 -2.84 -5.64 -8.82
CA THR A 51 -4.17 -6.28 -8.79
C THR A 51 -4.92 -5.99 -7.50
N CYS A 52 -4.24 -6.02 -6.35
CA CYS A 52 -4.87 -5.73 -5.06
C CYS A 52 -5.09 -4.23 -4.85
N ALA A 53 -4.20 -3.39 -5.38
CA ALA A 53 -4.33 -1.94 -5.40
C ALA A 53 -5.60 -1.49 -6.14
N MET A 54 -5.94 -2.12 -7.27
CA MET A 54 -7.19 -1.83 -7.98
C MET A 54 -8.45 -2.12 -7.15
N LYS A 55 -8.39 -3.11 -6.24
CA LYS A 55 -9.52 -3.42 -5.35
C LYS A 55 -9.67 -2.41 -4.22
N VAL A 56 -8.60 -1.71 -3.87
CA VAL A 56 -8.57 -0.68 -2.82
C VAL A 56 -9.08 0.67 -3.36
N LEU A 57 -8.87 0.93 -4.65
CA LEU A 57 -9.34 2.14 -5.34
C LEU A 57 -10.84 2.16 -5.62
N ARG A 58 -11.54 1.04 -5.45
CA ARG A 58 -12.93 0.83 -5.89
C ARG A 58 -13.88 0.78 -4.70
#